data_AF-A0A561QVE0-F1
#
_entry.id   AF-A0A561QVE0-F1
#
_cell.length_a   1.000
_cell.length_b   1.000
_cell.length_c   1.000
_cell.angle_alpha   90.00
_cell.angle_beta   90.00
_cell.angle_gamma   90.00
#
_symmetry.space_group_name_H-M   'P 1'
#
loop_
_entity.id
_entity.type
_entity.pdbx_description
1 polymer ?
#
loop_
_entity_poly.entity_id
_entity_poly.type
_entity_poly.pdbx_seq_one_letter_code
_entity_poly.pdbx_strand_id
1 'polypeptide(L)'
;MSLSSSLDRSSAPPLGTPGLLALIVLVIGIVALGMTYGPAQGALFLIGGALGMSLYHAAFGFTSAWRVFIAEGRGRGLRVQMILLALAVVLFFPVLAGGSLFGHEVRGSVSPAGTGVLIGAFMFGIGM
;
A
#
# COMPACT_ATOMS: atom_id res chain seq x y z
N MET A 1 40.74 33.46 -3.24
CA MET A 1 40.14 32.40 -2.40
C MET A 1 38.87 31.95 -3.11
N SER A 2 38.98 30.95 -3.99
CA SER A 2 37.88 30.51 -4.86
C SER A 2 37.07 29.45 -4.13
N LEU A 3 35.81 29.76 -3.83
CA LEU A 3 34.83 28.82 -3.29
C LEU A 3 34.35 27.93 -4.44
N SER A 4 35.09 26.86 -4.75
CA SER A 4 34.57 25.78 -5.59
C SER A 4 33.57 24.99 -4.78
N SER A 5 32.30 25.38 -4.87
CA SER A 5 31.17 24.60 -4.40
C SER A 5 31.08 23.31 -5.21
N SER A 6 31.71 22.24 -4.71
CA SER A 6 31.45 20.88 -5.13
C SER A 6 30.02 20.53 -4.69
N LEU A 7 29.04 20.94 -5.50
CA LEU A 7 27.72 20.33 -5.50
C LEU A 7 27.93 18.90 -5.99
N ASP A 8 28.30 18.03 -5.06
CA ASP A 8 28.19 16.59 -5.24
C ASP A 8 26.70 16.31 -5.43
N ARG A 9 26.26 16.38 -6.69
CA ARG A 9 24.96 15.90 -7.11
C ARG A 9 25.03 14.40 -6.90
N SER A 10 24.70 13.96 -5.69
CA SER A 10 24.56 12.55 -5.35
C SER A 10 23.57 11.97 -6.35
N SER A 11 24.10 11.38 -7.41
CA SER A 11 23.32 10.72 -8.45
C SER A 11 22.67 9.54 -7.75
N ALA A 12 21.36 9.63 -7.53
CA ALA A 12 20.60 8.49 -7.05
C ALA A 12 20.95 7.29 -7.95
N PRO A 13 21.27 6.12 -7.39
CA PRO A 13 21.67 4.98 -8.19
C PRO A 13 20.58 4.69 -9.23
N PRO A 14 20.95 4.39 -10.49
CA PRO A 14 19.97 4.18 -11.54
C PRO A 14 19.02 3.04 -11.15
N LEU A 15 17.74 3.16 -11.53
CA LEU A 15 16.78 2.06 -11.43
C LEU A 15 17.39 0.88 -12.21
N GLY A 16 17.87 -0.14 -11.50
CA GLY A 16 18.39 -1.35 -12.14
C GLY A 16 17.34 -1.96 -13.07
N THR A 17 17.76 -2.87 -13.97
CA THR A 17 16.87 -3.48 -14.98
C THR A 17 15.51 -3.93 -14.44
N PRO A 18 15.40 -4.58 -13.24
CA PRO A 18 14.10 -4.94 -12.68
C PRO A 18 13.22 -3.73 -12.33
N GLY A 19 13.82 -2.67 -11.79
CA GLY A 19 13.10 -1.43 -11.45
C GLY A 19 12.61 -0.70 -12.70
N LEU A 20 13.44 -0.66 -13.75
CA LEU A 20 13.04 -0.09 -15.04
C LEU A 20 11.88 -0.88 -15.67
N LEU A 21 11.95 -2.22 -15.66
CA LEU A 21 10.87 -3.08 -16.14
C LEU A 21 9.59 -2.88 -15.32
N ALA A 22 9.68 -2.81 -13.99
CA ALA A 22 8.53 -2.55 -13.14
C ALA A 22 7.89 -1.18 -13.44
N LEU A 23 8.70 -0.14 -13.68
CA LEU A 23 8.22 1.18 -14.05
C LEU A 23 7.53 1.16 -15.43
N ILE A 24 8.11 0.48 -16.41
CA ILE A 24 7.52 0.32 -17.75
C ILE A 24 6.15 -0.38 -17.64
N VAL A 25 6.08 -1.51 -16.91
CA VAL A 25 4.83 -2.24 -16.69
C VAL A 25 3.80 -1.37 -15.96
N LEU A 26 4.24 -0.59 -14.97
CA LEU A 26 3.36 0.33 -14.25
C LEU A 26 2.76 1.38 -15.20
N VAL A 27 3.60 2.05 -15.99
CA VAL A 27 3.15 3.09 -16.93
C VAL A 27 2.25 2.51 -18.02
N ILE A 28 2.62 1.38 -18.62
CA ILE A 28 1.79 0.69 -19.62
C ILE A 28 0.45 0.29 -19.02
N GLY A 29 0.44 -0.27 -17.80
CA GLY A 29 -0.80 -0.66 -17.12
C GLY A 29 -1.71 0.52 -16.81
N ILE A 30 -1.17 1.64 -16.34
CA ILE A 30 -1.94 2.88 -16.11
C ILE A 30 -2.61 3.35 -17.41
N VAL A 31 -1.84 3.45 -18.50
CA VAL A 31 -2.35 3.92 -19.78
C VAL A 31 -3.37 2.94 -20.38
N ALA A 32 -3.04 1.65 -20.42
CA ALA A 32 -3.89 0.62 -21.00
C ALA A 32 -5.24 0.49 -20.27
N LEU A 33 -5.22 0.46 -18.93
CA LEU A 33 -6.44 0.42 -18.12
C LEU A 33 -7.22 1.73 -18.22
N GLY A 34 -6.51 2.86 -18.22
CA GLY A 34 -7.06 4.20 -18.41
C GLY A 34 -7.85 4.35 -19.72
N MET A 35 -7.29 3.84 -20.81
CA MET A 35 -7.91 3.91 -22.15
C MET A 35 -9.03 2.87 -22.34
N THR A 36 -8.90 1.68 -21.74
CA THR A 36 -9.87 0.58 -21.95
C THR A 36 -11.09 0.70 -21.04
N TYR A 37 -10.89 1.04 -19.76
CA TYR A 37 -11.93 1.01 -18.75
C TYR A 37 -12.26 2.38 -18.15
N GLY A 38 -11.44 3.39 -18.46
CA GLY A 38 -11.60 4.76 -17.98
C GLY A 38 -10.48 5.19 -17.02
N PRO A 39 -10.35 6.51 -16.77
CA PRO A 39 -9.23 7.08 -16.01
C PRO A 39 -9.18 6.59 -14.55
N ALA A 40 -10.33 6.22 -13.98
CA ALA A 40 -10.40 5.71 -12.61
C ALA A 40 -9.61 4.39 -12.44
N GLN A 41 -9.68 3.48 -13.41
CA GLN A 41 -8.99 2.19 -13.37
C GLN A 41 -7.48 2.35 -13.53
N GLY A 42 -7.03 3.30 -14.37
CA GLY A 42 -5.63 3.70 -14.43
C GLY A 42 -5.14 4.28 -13.09
N ALA A 43 -5.94 5.13 -12.45
CA ALA A 43 -5.61 5.70 -11.14
C ALA A 43 -5.58 4.63 -10.03
N LEU A 44 -6.52 3.68 -10.02
CA LEU A 44 -6.53 2.57 -9.07
C LEU A 44 -5.29 1.67 -9.24
N PHE A 45 -4.85 1.43 -10.47
CA PHE A 45 -3.63 0.68 -10.73
C PHE A 45 -2.38 1.41 -10.24
N LEU A 46 -2.29 2.73 -10.45
CA LEU A 46 -1.23 3.56 -9.88
C LEU A 46 -1.21 3.48 -8.35
N ILE A 47 -2.38 3.59 -7.70
CA ILE A 47 -2.52 3.47 -6.24
C ILE A 47 -2.05 2.08 -5.79
N GLY A 48 -2.47 1.01 -6.46
CA GLY A 48 -2.03 -0.36 -6.16
C GLY A 48 -0.52 -0.52 -6.25
N GLY A 49 0.11 0.03 -7.31
CA GLY A 49 1.56 0.03 -7.47
C GLY A 49 2.29 0.82 -6.37
N ALA A 50 1.79 2.02 -6.03
CA ALA A 50 2.36 2.85 -4.98
C ALA A 50 2.24 2.19 -3.58
N LEU A 51 1.09 1.57 -3.29
CA LEU A 51 0.90 0.80 -2.07
C LEU A 51 1.82 -0.41 -2.02
N GLY A 52 1.94 -1.17 -3.11
CA GLY A 52 2.87 -2.30 -3.21
C GLY A 52 4.32 -1.92 -2.96
N MET A 53 4.78 -0.82 -3.57
CA MET A 53 6.13 -0.27 -3.36
C MET A 53 6.34 0.16 -1.90
N SER A 54 5.35 0.83 -1.30
CA SER A 54 5.40 1.26 0.10
C SER A 54 5.52 0.06 1.05
N LEU A 55 4.71 -0.98 0.82
CA LEU A 55 4.73 -2.20 1.63
C LEU A 55 6.05 -2.98 1.49
N TYR A 56 6.55 -3.09 0.26
CA TYR A 56 7.84 -3.73 -0.02
C TYR A 56 8.99 -3.03 0.70
N HIS A 57 9.08 -1.69 0.57
CA HIS A 57 10.14 -0.92 1.23
C HIS A 57 10.02 -0.90 2.75
N ALA A 58 8.80 -0.91 3.28
CA ALA A 58 8.59 -0.98 4.73
C ALA A 58 8.84 -2.38 5.31
N ALA A 59 9.07 -3.40 4.47
CA ALA A 59 9.04 -4.81 4.85
C ALA A 59 7.82 -5.13 5.74
N PHE A 60 6.69 -4.48 5.44
CA PHE A 60 5.53 -4.47 6.30
C PHE A 60 4.77 -5.78 6.13
N GLY A 61 4.72 -6.58 7.19
CA GLY A 61 4.03 -7.86 7.21
C GLY A 61 3.23 -8.05 8.49
N PHE A 62 2.07 -8.71 8.37
CA PHE A 62 1.25 -9.04 9.53
C PHE A 62 1.87 -10.20 10.32
N THR A 63 2.11 -11.35 9.68
CA THR A 63 2.67 -12.55 10.32
C THR A 63 4.02 -12.33 10.98
N SER A 64 4.95 -11.66 10.29
CA SER A 64 6.30 -11.42 10.78
C SER A 64 6.32 -10.53 12.03
N ALA A 65 5.51 -9.47 12.07
CA ALA A 65 5.40 -8.57 13.21
C ALA A 65 4.89 -9.28 14.47
N TRP A 66 3.87 -10.14 14.33
CA TRP A 66 3.35 -10.95 15.43
C TRP A 66 4.36 -11.98 15.93
N ARG A 67 5.01 -12.69 15.00
CA ARG A 67 6.07 -13.67 15.34
C ARG A 67 7.21 -13.00 16.12
N VAL A 68 7.73 -11.88 15.63
CA VAL A 68 8.81 -11.13 16.29
C VAL A 68 8.37 -10.61 17.67
N PHE A 69 7.12 -10.16 17.79
CA PHE A 69 6.61 -9.74 19.10
C PHE A 69 6.56 -10.88 20.11
N ILE A 70 6.05 -12.05 19.72
CA ILE A 70 5.92 -13.22 20.61
C ILE A 70 7.29 -13.82 20.95
N ALA A 71 8.16 -13.98 19.95
CA ALA A 71 9.45 -14.65 20.12
C ALA A 71 10.52 -13.74 20.74
N GLU A 72 10.53 -12.44 20.40
CA GLU A 72 11.59 -11.50 20.81
C GLU A 72 11.09 -10.41 21.75
N GLY A 73 9.78 -10.32 22.04
CA GLY A 73 9.19 -9.23 22.85
C GLY A 73 9.16 -7.87 22.14
N ARG A 74 9.51 -7.80 20.84
CA ARG A 74 9.69 -6.54 20.11
C ARG A 74 8.40 -6.09 19.42
N GLY A 75 7.63 -5.24 20.08
CA GLY A 75 6.33 -4.75 19.59
C GLY A 75 6.35 -3.68 18.50
N ARG A 76 7.50 -3.38 17.86
CA ARG A 76 7.58 -2.28 16.87
C ARG A 76 6.64 -2.50 15.69
N GLY A 77 6.61 -3.72 15.13
CA GLY A 77 5.74 -4.03 14.00
C GLY A 77 4.25 -3.88 14.34
N LEU A 78 3.84 -4.34 15.52
CA LEU A 78 2.46 -4.17 16.00
C LEU A 78 2.08 -2.70 16.17
N ARG A 79 2.97 -1.86 16.69
CA ARG A 79 2.71 -0.42 16.81
C ARG A 79 2.51 0.24 15.44
N VAL A 80 3.31 -0.13 14.43
CA VAL A 80 3.13 0.38 13.06
C VAL A 80 1.79 -0.07 12.48
N GLN A 81 1.37 -1.32 12.73
CA GLN A 81 0.04 -1.80 12.32
C GLN A 81 -1.08 -0.99 12.97
N MET A 82 -0.99 -0.71 14.26
CA MET A 82 -1.98 0.11 14.97
C MET A 82 -2.01 1.55 14.46
N ILE A 83 -0.86 2.14 14.15
CA ILE A 83 -0.78 3.48 13.55
C ILE A 83 -1.41 3.49 12.16
N LEU A 84 -1.12 2.49 11.33
CA LEU A 84 -1.71 2.36 9.99
C LEU A 84 -3.23 2.19 10.05
N LEU A 85 -3.72 1.37 11.00
CA LEU A 85 -5.15 1.24 11.25
C LEU A 85 -5.78 2.57 11.69
N ALA A 86 -5.16 3.27 12.64
CA ALA A 86 -5.64 4.58 13.09
C ALA A 86 -5.67 5.60 11.95
N LEU A 87 -4.63 5.63 11.10
CA LEU A 87 -4.58 6.50 9.94
C LEU A 87 -5.70 6.16 8.94
N ALA A 88 -5.92 4.89 8.64
CA ALA A 88 -7.03 4.46 7.79
C ALA A 88 -8.38 4.90 8.38
N VAL A 89 -8.61 4.68 9.67
CA VAL A 89 -9.84 5.13 10.35
C VAL A 89 -10.05 6.64 10.21
N VAL A 90 -9.02 7.45 10.51
CA VAL A 90 -9.10 8.92 10.43
C VAL A 90 -9.36 9.40 9.00
N LEU A 91 -8.82 8.72 7.98
CA LEU A 91 -9.03 9.09 6.58
C LEU A 91 -10.40 8.64 6.04
N PHE A 92 -10.83 7.42 6.35
CA PHE A 92 -12.03 6.82 5.75
C PHE A 92 -13.32 7.14 6.53
N PHE A 93 -13.30 7.13 7.87
CA PHE A 93 -14.54 7.24 8.64
C PHE A 93 -15.28 8.57 8.46
N PRO A 94 -14.61 9.74 8.41
CA PRO A 94 -15.31 11.00 8.15
C PRO A 94 -16.02 11.01 6.80
N VAL A 95 -15.38 10.44 5.78
CA VAL A 95 -15.95 10.32 4.43
C VAL A 95 -17.16 9.39 4.42
N LEU A 96 -17.05 8.23 5.07
CA LEU A 96 -18.14 7.26 5.18
C LEU A 96 -19.33 7.83 5.97
N ALA A 97 -19.06 8.57 7.05
CA ALA A 97 -20.09 9.22 7.85
C ALA A 97 -20.81 10.35 7.08
N GLY A 98 -20.08 11.05 6.20
CA GLY A 98 -20.66 12.08 5.33
C GLY A 98 -21.51 11.54 4.18
N GLY A 99 -21.39 10.24 3.85
CA GLY A 99 -22.19 9.56 2.82
C GLY A 99 -21.91 9.96 1.37
N SER A 100 -21.08 10.98 1.14
CA SER A 100 -20.65 11.38 -0.19
C SER A 100 -19.23 11.98 -0.19
N LEU A 101 -18.53 11.82 -1.31
CA LEU A 101 -17.22 12.41 -1.57
C LEU A 101 -17.16 12.89 -3.01
N PHE A 102 -16.81 14.16 -3.24
CA PHE A 102 -16.77 14.77 -4.57
C PHE A 102 -18.07 14.60 -5.38
N GLY A 103 -19.22 14.63 -4.71
CA GLY A 103 -20.53 14.45 -5.34
C GLY A 103 -20.90 13.00 -5.66
N HIS A 104 -20.05 12.03 -5.33
CA HIS A 104 -20.33 10.60 -5.45
C HIS A 104 -20.75 10.02 -4.11
N GLU A 105 -21.77 9.16 -4.10
CA GLU A 105 -22.19 8.42 -2.90
C GLU A 105 -21.07 7.48 -2.45
N VAL A 106 -20.75 7.50 -1.15
CA VAL A 106 -19.78 6.61 -0.54
C VAL A 106 -20.45 5.86 0.60
N ARG A 107 -20.41 4.53 0.53
CA ARG A 107 -20.97 3.65 1.55
C ARG A 107 -19.97 2.57 1.94
N GLY A 108 -20.08 2.12 3.18
CA GLY A 108 -19.29 0.98 3.66
C GLY A 108 -19.68 -0.30 2.93
N SER A 109 -18.70 -1.02 2.41
CA SER A 109 -18.88 -2.39 1.92
C SER A 109 -18.74 -3.36 3.09
N VAL A 110 -19.81 -3.50 3.88
CA VAL A 110 -19.81 -4.33 5.10
C VAL A 110 -20.56 -5.64 4.82
N SER A 111 -19.85 -6.76 4.99
CA SER A 111 -20.40 -8.12 4.84
C SER A 111 -20.28 -8.88 6.16
N PRO A 112 -21.27 -9.68 6.57
CA PRO A 112 -21.19 -10.50 7.77
C PRO A 112 -20.02 -11.49 7.73
N ALA A 113 -19.33 -11.69 8.86
CA ALA A 113 -18.32 -12.73 9.00
C ALA A 113 -18.99 -14.10 9.13
N GLY A 114 -19.10 -14.82 8.01
CA GLY A 114 -19.68 -16.17 7.96
C GLY A 114 -18.64 -17.29 8.05
N THR A 115 -19.09 -18.54 7.97
CA THR A 115 -18.23 -19.74 7.97
C THR A 115 -17.13 -19.70 6.90
N GLY A 116 -17.45 -19.15 5.72
CA GLY A 116 -16.46 -18.99 4.64
C GLY A 116 -15.30 -18.06 5.02
N VAL A 117 -15.55 -17.01 5.81
CA VAL A 117 -14.50 -16.13 6.32
C VAL A 117 -13.60 -16.89 7.30
N LEU A 118 -14.18 -17.71 8.18
CA LEU A 118 -13.42 -18.51 9.14
C LEU A 118 -12.50 -19.52 8.44
N ILE A 119 -13.05 -20.31 7.51
CA ILE A 119 -12.29 -21.33 6.76
C ILE A 119 -11.22 -20.64 5.89
N GLY A 120 -11.61 -19.59 5.18
CA GLY A 120 -10.70 -18.83 4.32
C GLY A 120 -9.55 -18.19 5.09
N ALA A 121 -9.82 -17.57 6.25
CA ALA A 121 -8.80 -16.99 7.11
C ALA A 121 -7.81 -18.04 7.63
N PHE A 122 -8.30 -19.23 7.99
CA PHE A 122 -7.43 -20.33 8.43
C PHE A 122 -6.53 -20.83 7.30
N MET A 123 -7.09 -21.14 6.13
CA MET A 123 -6.32 -21.57 4.96
C MET A 123 -5.32 -20.52 4.50
N PHE A 124 -5.73 -19.24 4.50
CA PHE A 124 -4.84 -18.12 4.19
C PHE A 124 -3.68 -18.04 5.17
N GLY A 125 -3.95 -18.21 6.47
CA GLY A 125 -2.91 -18.22 7.51
C GLY A 125 -1.88 -19.34 7.34
N ILE A 126 -2.28 -20.52 6.85
CA ILE A 126 -1.34 -21.62 6.55
C ILE A 126 -0.40 -21.26 5.39
N GLY A 127 -0.88 -20.49 4.41
CA GLY A 127 -0.11 -20.14 3.21
C GLY A 127 0.90 -18.99 3.40
N MET A 128 0.87 -18.28 4.54
CA MET A 128 1.71 -17.12 4.84
C MET A 128 2.93 -17.48 5.68
#